data_AF-A0A962FX58-F1
#
_entry.id   AF-A0A962FX58-F1
#
_cell.length_a   1.000
_cell.length_b   1.000
_cell.length_c   1.000
_cell.angle_alpha   90.00
_cell.angle_beta   90.00
_cell.angle_gamma   90.00
#
_symmetry.space_group_name_H-M   'P 1'
#
loop_
_entity.id
_entity.type
_entity.pdbx_description
1 polymer ?
#
loop_
_entity_poly.entity_id
_entity_poly.type
_entity_poly.pdbx_seq_one_letter_code
_entity_poly.pdbx_strand_id
1 'polypeptide(L)' 'MKPRRLFAIIVKELRQLARDRMTVAMMIGIPTLQLLLFGFAINLDVRGLQASIVDQAQTTQSREILQAMLA' A
#
# COMPACT_ATOMS: atom_id res chain seq x y z
N MET A 1 36.28 -10.55 -3.85
CA MET A 1 35.86 -11.48 -2.77
C MET A 1 35.26 -12.74 -3.40
N LYS A 2 35.56 -13.95 -2.90
CA LYS A 2 34.99 -15.19 -3.46
C LYS A 2 33.51 -15.32 -3.03
N PRO A 3 32.56 -15.68 -3.92
CA PRO A 3 31.13 -15.74 -3.62
C PRO A 3 30.81 -16.70 -2.47
N ARG A 4 31.59 -17.77 -2.31
CA ARG A 4 31.49 -18.73 -1.20
C ARG A 4 31.69 -18.07 0.17
N ARG A 5 32.61 -17.10 0.28
CA ARG A 5 32.88 -16.39 1.55
C ARG A 5 31.76 -15.40 1.88
N LEU A 6 31.23 -14.72 0.87
CA LEU A 6 30.10 -13.80 1.03
C LEU A 6 28.87 -14.57 1.53
N PHE A 7 28.53 -15.70 0.91
CA PHE A 7 27.42 -16.53 1.33
C PHE A 7 27.57 -17.04 2.77
N ALA A 8 28.78 -17.47 3.16
CA ALA A 8 29.05 -17.91 4.53
C ALA A 8 28.80 -16.79 5.57
N ILE A 9 29.17 -15.55 5.24
CA ILE A 9 28.93 -14.38 6.11
C ILE A 9 27.43 -14.09 6.19
N ILE A 10 26.72 -14.06 5.05
CA ILE A 10 25.26 -13.83 5.02
C ILE A 10 24.53 -14.85 5.89
N VAL A 11 24.83 -16.14 5.75
CA VAL A 11 24.20 -17.21 6.54
C VAL A 11 24.49 -17.02 8.04
N LYS A 12 25.71 -16.60 8.41
CA LYS A 12 26.07 -16.33 9.81
C LYS A 12 25.23 -15.19 10.38
N GLU A 13 25.16 -14.06 9.67
CA GLU A 13 24.42 -12.88 10.13
C GLU A 13 22.90 -13.14 10.16
N LEU A 14 22.35 -13.85 9.17
CA LEU A 14 20.93 -14.23 9.17
C LEU A 14 20.59 -15.15 10.35
N ARG A 15 21.45 -16.12 10.67
CA ARG A 15 21.26 -16.99 11.83
C ARG A 15 21.36 -16.21 13.15
N GLN A 16 22.25 -15.23 13.21
CA GLN A 16 22.40 -14.35 14.36
C GLN A 16 21.15 -13.48 14.56
N LEU A 17 20.67 -12.86 13.48
CA LEU A 17 19.44 -12.06 13.48
C LEU A 17 18.21 -12.91 13.86
N ALA A 18 18.07 -14.11 13.31
CA ALA A 18 16.95 -15.01 13.60
C ALA A 18 16.90 -15.47 15.08
N ARG A 19 18.04 -15.47 15.78
CA ARG A 19 18.10 -15.81 17.21
C ARG A 19 17.68 -14.65 18.10
N ASP A 20 17.82 -13.42 17.62
CA ASP A 20 17.31 -12.24 18.31
C ASP A 20 15.80 -12.09 18.08
N ARG A 21 15.03 -12.73 18.97
CA ARG A 21 13.57 -12.74 18.93
C ARG A 21 12.97 -11.34 19.01
N MET A 22 13.61 -10.40 19.72
CA MET A 22 13.08 -9.05 19.87
C MET A 22 13.23 -8.28 18.55
N THR A 23 14.39 -8.37 17.92
CA THR A 23 14.63 -7.74 16.61
C THR A 23 13.71 -8.32 15.53
N VAL A 24 13.54 -9.65 15.48
CA VAL A 24 12.59 -10.30 14.56
C VAL A 24 11.15 -9.87 14.84
N ALA A 25 10.75 -9.82 16.11
CA ALA A 25 9.42 -9.39 16.50
C ALA A 25 9.13 -7.93 16.10
N MET A 26 10.12 -7.02 16.22
CA MET A 26 9.95 -5.63 15.79
C MET A 26 9.90 -5.49 14.26
N MET A 27 10.77 -6.21 13.53
CA MET A 27 10.79 -6.21 12.06
C MET A 27 9.45 -6.62 11.45
N ILE A 28 8.75 -7.57 12.08
CA ILE A 28 7.45 -8.05 11.60
C ILE A 28 6.33 -7.25 12.26
N GLY A 29 6.38 -7.09 13.58
CA GLY A 29 5.31 -6.53 14.40
C GLY A 29 5.03 -5.06 14.11
N ILE A 30 6.06 -4.22 13.96
CA ILE A 30 5.84 -2.79 13.68
C ILE A 30 5.15 -2.60 12.32
N PRO A 31 5.63 -3.18 11.20
CA PRO A 31 4.93 -3.08 9.92
C PRO A 31 3.54 -3.73 9.92
N THR A 32 3.35 -4.87 10.59
CA THR A 32 2.03 -5.50 10.70
C THR A 32 1.06 -4.59 11.46
N LEU A 33 1.49 -4.02 12.58
CA LEU A 33 0.68 -3.07 13.34
C LEU A 33 0.36 -1.83 12.49
N GLN A 34 1.34 -1.29 11.76
CA GLN A 34 1.12 -0.17 10.84
C GLN A 34 0.08 -0.52 9.77
N LEU A 35 0.18 -1.70 9.14
CA LEU A 35 -0.81 -2.15 8.15
C LEU A 35 -2.20 -2.30 8.73
N LEU A 36 -2.33 -2.84 9.96
CA LEU A 36 -3.61 -2.93 10.64
C LEU A 36 -4.16 -1.53 10.93
N LEU A 37 -3.37 -0.66 11.56
CA LEU A 37 -3.79 0.70 11.89
C LEU A 37 -4.20 1.46 10.63
N PHE A 38 -3.39 1.44 9.57
CA PHE A 38 -3.75 2.09 8.32
C PHE A 38 -4.95 1.41 7.66
N GLY A 39 -5.04 0.08 7.65
CA GLY A 39 -6.17 -0.63 7.07
C GLY A 39 -7.51 -0.31 7.74
N PHE A 40 -7.52 -0.12 9.06
CA PHE A 40 -8.72 0.26 9.81
C PHE A 40 -8.97 1.77 9.85
N ALA A 41 -7.92 2.59 9.84
CA ALA A 41 -8.04 4.04 9.96
C ALA A 41 -8.18 4.76 8.61
N ILE A 42 -7.76 4.14 7.49
CA ILE A 42 -7.86 4.77 6.17
C ILE A 42 -9.33 4.87 5.76
N ASN A 43 -9.73 6.07 5.36
CA ASN A 43 -11.06 6.32 4.82
C ASN A 43 -10.94 6.43 3.29
N LEU A 44 -11.65 5.57 2.56
CA LEU A 44 -11.67 5.59 1.09
C LEU A 44 -12.70 6.59 0.51
N ASP A 45 -13.44 7.28 1.36
CA ASP A 45 -14.38 8.30 0.95
C ASP A 45 -13.65 9.59 0.58
N VAL A 46 -13.51 9.83 -0.72
CA VAL A 46 -12.84 11.01 -1.25
C VAL A 46 -13.82 12.18 -1.30
N ARG A 47 -13.80 13.02 -0.27
CA ARG A 47 -14.64 14.23 -0.18
C ARG A 47 -13.90 15.46 -0.72
N GLY A 48 -14.62 16.32 -1.42
CA GLY A 48 -14.10 17.61 -1.89
C GLY A 48 -13.05 17.51 -3.00
N LEU A 49 -13.00 16.39 -3.72
CA LEU A 49 -12.14 16.25 -4.89
C LEU A 49 -12.65 17.20 -6.00
N GLN A 50 -11.78 18.06 -6.51
CA GLN A 50 -12.05 18.82 -7.74
C GLN A 50 -11.97 17.86 -8.94
N ALA A 51 -13.08 17.20 -9.23
CA ALA A 51 -13.24 16.35 -10.41
C ALA A 51 -13.99 17.10 -11.52
N SER A 52 -13.60 16.89 -12.77
CA SER A 52 -14.32 17.36 -13.95
C SER A 52 -14.84 16.16 -14.73
N ILE A 53 -16.05 16.29 -15.29
CA ILE A 53 -16.64 15.24 -16.13
C ILE A 53 -16.37 15.57 -17.60
N VAL A 54 -15.82 14.62 -18.34
CA VAL A 54 -15.56 14.75 -19.78
C VAL A 54 -16.49 13.79 -20.54
N ASP A 55 -17.45 14.35 -21.26
CA ASP A 55 -18.33 13.59 -22.14
C ASP A 55 -17.71 13.46 -23.53
N GLN A 56 -17.23 12.26 -23.88
CA GLN A 56 -16.71 11.96 -25.21
C GLN A 56 -17.78 11.43 -26.17
N ALA A 57 -18.89 10.89 -25.66
CA ALA A 57 -19.94 10.28 -26.47
C ALA A 57 -20.82 11.35 -27.14
N GLN A 58 -21.01 12.50 -26.46
CA GLN A 58 -21.77 13.65 -26.98
C GLN A 58 -23.21 13.28 -27.41
N THR A 59 -23.78 12.23 -26.85
CA THR A 59 -25.14 11.75 -27.16
C THR A 59 -26.17 12.37 -26.23
N THR A 60 -27.45 12.21 -26.55
CA THR A 60 -28.54 12.65 -25.65
C THR A 60 -28.50 11.88 -24.34
N GLN A 61 -28.26 10.56 -24.41
CA GLN A 61 -28.18 9.68 -23.25
C GLN A 61 -27.00 10.04 -22.33
N SER A 62 -25.84 10.43 -22.88
CA SER A 62 -24.71 10.86 -22.05
C SER A 62 -25.03 12.15 -21.29
N ARG A 63 -25.76 13.09 -21.91
CA ARG A 63 -26.18 14.35 -21.27
C ARG A 63 -27.23 14.14 -20.18
N GLU A 64 -28.15 13.20 -20.36
CA GLU A 64 -29.12 12.82 -19.31
C GLU A 64 -28.40 12.27 -18.06
N ILE A 65 -27.39 11.42 -18.25
CA ILE A 65 -26.57 10.90 -17.15
C ILE A 65 -25.79 12.03 -16.47
N LEU A 66 -25.18 12.94 -17.24
CA LEU A 66 -24.49 14.11 -16.68
C LEU A 66 -25.41 14.96 -15.81
N GLN A 67 -26.63 15.24 -16.29
CA GLN A 67 -27.61 16.02 -15.53
C GLN A 67 -28.00 15.30 -14.24
N ALA A 68 -28.19 13.98 -14.27
CA ALA A 68 -28.50 13.18 -13.08
C ALA A 68 -27.36 13.11 -12.07
N MET A 69 -26.10 13.19 -12.51
CA MET A 69 -24.92 13.21 -11.61
C MET A 69 -24.64 14.58 -10.99
N LEU A 70 -25.13 15.66 -11.61
CA LEU A 70 -24.93 17.05 -11.15
C LEU A 70 -26.14 17.62 -10.38
N ALA A 71 -27.30 16.97 -10.45
CA ALA A 71 -28.51 17.30 -9.68
C ALA A 71 -28.41 16.83 -8.23
#